data_AF-A0A9X3BSY3-F1
#
_entry.id   AF-A0A9X3BSY3-F1
#
_cell.length_a   1.000
_cell.length_b   1.000
_cell.length_c   1.000
_cell.angle_alpha   90.00
_cell.angle_beta   90.00
_cell.angle_gamma   90.00
#
_symmetry.space_group_name_H-M   'P 1'
#
loop_
_entity.id
_entity.type
_entity.pdbx_description
1 polymer ?
#
loop_
_entity_poly.entity_id
_entity_poly.type
_entity_poly.pdbx_seq_one_letter_code
_entity_poly.pdbx_strand_id
1 'polypeptide(L)' 'MNTHDLRDLRWTLRSAVAEVVATGEPAFIADDGEQVAVLVSVAEYARLTNR' A
#
# COMPACT_ATOMS: atom_id res chain seq x y z
N MET A 1 -3.41 -9.72 3.93
CA MET A 1 -3.83 -8.39 3.46
C MET A 1 -3.41 -7.40 4.52
N ASN A 2 -2.34 -6.63 4.26
CA ASN A 2 -1.79 -5.72 5.25
C ASN A 2 -2.47 -4.37 5.20
N THR A 3 -2.76 -3.82 6.38
CA THR A 3 -3.33 -2.49 6.55
C THR A 3 -2.41 -1.68 7.45
N HIS A 4 -2.04 -0.49 7.00
CA HIS A 4 -1.25 0.48 7.76
C HIS A 4 -2.13 1.65 8.19
N ASP A 5 -1.99 2.12 9.43
CA ASP A 5 -2.59 3.39 9.85
C ASP A 5 -1.82 4.56 9.23
N LEU A 6 -2.54 5.54 8.69
CA LEU A 6 -1.98 6.71 8.02
C LEU A 6 -1.06 7.51 8.95
N ARG A 7 -1.33 7.55 10.25
CA ARG A 7 -0.54 8.28 11.26
C ARG A 7 0.83 7.64 11.49
N ASP A 8 0.89 6.31 11.41
CA ASP A 8 2.11 5.53 11.57
C ASP A 8 2.92 5.43 10.28
N LEU A 9 2.25 5.55 9.12
CA LEU A 9 2.85 5.40 7.80
C LEU A 9 4.04 6.34 7.57
N ARG A 10 4.04 7.54 8.16
CA ARG A 10 5.17 8.49 8.04
C ARG A 10 6.50 7.90 8.50
N TRP A 11 6.46 6.95 9.44
CA TRP A 11 7.65 6.30 9.98
C TRP A 11 7.94 4.97 9.30
N THR A 12 6.93 4.31 8.75
CA THR A 12 7.00 2.93 8.25
C THR A 12 6.94 2.82 6.72
N LEU A 13 6.81 3.93 6.00
CA LEU A 13 6.62 3.96 4.54
C LEU A 13 7.65 3.11 3.79
N ARG A 14 8.93 3.21 4.15
CA ARG A 14 10.00 2.41 3.51
C ARG A 14 9.76 0.92 3.65
N SER A 15 9.38 0.47 4.85
CA SER A 15 9.12 -0.94 5.12
C SER A 15 7.85 -1.42 4.39
N ALA A 16 6.80 -0.60 4.40
CA ALA A 16 5.56 -0.90 3.67
C ALA A 16 5.81 -1.04 2.15
N VAL A 17 6.59 -0.13 1.56
CA VAL A 17 7.01 -0.22 0.15
C VAL A 17 7.85 -1.47 -0.11
N ALA A 18 8.82 -1.77 0.75
CA ALA A 18 9.66 -2.95 0.57
C ALA A 18 8.84 -4.25 0.61
N GLU A 19 7.84 -4.32 1.49
CA GLU A 19 6.95 -5.47 1.60
C GLU A 19 6.06 -5.65 0.36
N VAL A 20 5.42 -4.58 -0.14
CA VAL A 20 4.62 -4.63 -1.38
C VAL A 20 5.47 -5.05 -2.57
N VAL A 21 6.72 -4.57 -2.67
CA VAL A 21 7.64 -4.97 -3.74
C VAL A 21 8.06 -6.44 -3.60
N ALA A 22 8.34 -6.90 -2.38
CA ALA A 22 8.80 -8.28 -2.13
C ALA A 22 7.70 -9.31 -2.35
N THR A 23 6.46 -8.98 -1.99
CA THR A 23 5.32 -9.91 -2.02
C THR A 23 4.48 -9.78 -3.29
N GLY A 24 4.46 -8.60 -3.91
CA GLY A 24 3.51 -8.26 -4.97
C GLY A 24 2.09 -8.00 -4.47
N GLU A 25 1.84 -8.14 -3.17
CA GLU A 25 0.51 -7.96 -2.56
C GLU A 25 0.26 -6.47 -2.26
N PRO A 26 -0.95 -5.94 -2.54
CA PRO A 26 -1.32 -4.58 -2.14
C PRO A 26 -1.35 -4.41 -0.62
N ALA A 27 -0.98 -3.23 -0.16
CA ALA A 27 -1.16 -2.81 1.23
C ALA A 27 -2.17 -1.66 1.31
N PHE A 28 -3.16 -1.77 2.18
CA PHE A 28 -4.15 -0.71 2.40
C PHE A 28 -3.64 0.30 3.42
N ILE A 29 -4.06 1.55 3.25
CA ILE A 29 -3.80 2.63 4.18
C ILE A 29 -5.15 3.05 4.75
N ALA A 30 -5.26 3.00 6.07
CA ALA A 30 -6.48 3.38 6.79
C ALA A 30 -6.26 4.67 7.59
N ASP A 31 -7.30 5.49 7.67
CA ASP A 31 -7.39 6.62 8.59
C ASP A 31 -8.68 6.45 9.41
N ASP A 32 -8.54 6.47 10.74
CA ASP A 32 -9.61 6.20 11.70
C ASP A 32 -10.45 4.93 11.40
N GLY A 33 -9.80 3.87 10.90
CA GLY A 33 -10.43 2.60 10.56
C GLY A 33 -11.08 2.53 9.17
N GLU A 34 -11.15 3.65 8.43
CA GLU A 34 -11.61 3.69 7.05
C GLU A 34 -10.43 3.53 6.08
N GLN A 35 -10.56 2.69 5.06
CA GLN A 35 -9.53 2.56 4.02
C GLN A 35 -9.59 3.77 3.09
N VAL A 36 -8.53 4.58 3.09
CA VAL A 36 -8.46 5.84 2.35
C VAL A 36 -7.53 5.77 1.14
N ALA A 37 -6.58 4.84 1.13
CA ALA A 37 -5.66 4.64 0.02
C ALA A 37 -5.13 3.20 -0.06
N VAL A 38 -4.48 2.88 -1.17
CA VAL A 38 -3.79 1.59 -1.38
C VAL A 38 -2.40 1.85 -1.95
N LEU A 39 -1.42 1.12 -1.43
CA LEU A 39 -0.07 1.04 -1.95
C LEU A 39 0.04 -0.20 -2.85
N VAL A 40 0.42 0.00 -4.09
CA VAL A 40 0.68 -1.05 -5.07
C VAL A 40 2.02 -0.82 -5.75
N SER A 41 2.62 -1.89 -6.28
CA SER A 41 3.79 -1.72 -7.14
C SER A 41 3.41 -0.97 -8.43
N VAL A 42 4.38 -0.27 -9.02
CA VAL A 42 4.16 0.45 -10.29
C VAL A 42 3.75 -0.50 -11.42
N ALA A 43 4.30 -1.72 -11.43
CA ALA A 43 3.92 -2.75 -12.39
C ALA A 43 2.44 -3.14 -12.26
N GLU A 44 1.95 -3.27 -11.03
CA GLU A 44 0.54 -3.59 -10.78
C GLU A 44 -0.38 -2.42 -11.11
N TYR A 45 0.01 -1.20 -10.75
CA TYR A 45 -0.71 0.01 -11.14
C TYR A 45 -0.88 0.12 -12.67
N ALA A 46 0.19 -0.17 -13.43
CA ALA A 46 0.15 -0.14 -14.88
C ALA A 46 -0.80 -1.21 -15.46
N ARG A 47 -0.87 -2.40 -14.83
CA ARG A 47 -1.84 -3.45 -15.21
C ARG A 47 -3.28 -3.04 -14.95
N LEU A 48 -3.56 -2.37 -13.83
CA LEU A 48 -4.89 -1.88 -13.49
C LEU A 48 -5.36 -0.76 -14.42
N THR A 49 -4.46 0.14 -14.80
CA THR A 49 -4.80 1.33 -15.60
C THR A 49 -4.99 1.02 -17.09
N ASN A 50 -4.36 -0.03 -17.60
CA ASN A 50 -4.46 -0.44 -19.00
C ASN A 50 -5.64 -1.39 -19.30
N ARG A 51 -6.67 -1.39 -18.45
CA ARG A 51 -7.88 -2.21 -18.56
C ARG A 51 -9.08 -1.34 -18.91
#